data_AF-A0A392U974-F1
#
_entry.id   AF-A0A392U974-F1
#
_cell.length_a   1.000
_cell.length_b   1.000
_cell.length_c   1.000
_cell.angle_alpha   90.00
_cell.angle_beta   90.00
_cell.angle_gamma   90.00
#
_symmetry.space_group_name_H-M   'P 1'
#
loop_
_entity.id
_entity.type
_entity.pdbx_description
1 polymer ?
#
loop_
_entity_poly.entity_id
_entity_poly.type
_entity_poly.pdbx_seq_one_letter_code
_entity_poly.pdbx_strand_id
1 'polypeptide(L)' 'MRAPIPAGFEKHPPLATYDGQTDPDDHVDNINVILDFRRVSGAIRCRIFPTTLRRGAMA' A
#
# COMPACT_ATOMS: atom_id res chain seq x y z
N MET A 1 -19.04 -17.31 -0.43
CA MET A 1 -19.78 -16.03 -0.60
C MET A 1 -18.90 -14.91 -0.10
N ARG A 2 -18.97 -13.71 -0.71
CA ARG A 2 -18.19 -12.54 -0.29
C ARG A 2 -19.02 -11.69 0.66
N ALA A 3 -18.46 -11.34 1.82
CA ALA A 3 -19.11 -10.41 2.73
C ALA A 3 -19.11 -8.99 2.11
N PRO A 4 -20.22 -8.25 2.21
CA PRO A 4 -20.25 -6.83 1.84
C PRO A 4 -19.30 -6.02 2.73
N ILE A 5 -18.74 -4.94 2.19
CA ILE A 5 -17.91 -4.01 2.96
C ILE A 5 -18.83 -3.27 3.95
N PRO A 6 -18.50 -3.21 5.26
CA PRO A 6 -19.29 -2.45 6.22
C PRO A 6 -19.38 -0.96 5.85
N ALA A 7 -20.52 -0.33 6.13
CA ALA A 7 -20.69 1.11 5.94
C ALA A 7 -19.62 1.89 6.71
N GLY A 8 -19.01 2.90 6.09
CA GLY A 8 -17.87 3.66 6.67
C GLY A 8 -16.49 3.12 6.32
N PHE A 9 -16.40 1.92 5.71
CA PHE A 9 -15.16 1.37 5.14
C PHE A 9 -15.10 1.51 3.62
N GLU A 10 -15.96 2.35 3.02
CA GLU A 10 -15.94 2.56 1.56
C GLU A 10 -14.64 3.22 1.10
N LYS A 11 -14.04 4.07 1.96
CA LYS A 11 -12.80 4.77 1.66
C LYS A 11 -11.60 3.90 2.01
N HIS A 12 -10.77 3.61 1.01
CA HIS A 12 -9.53 2.88 1.23
C HIS A 12 -8.55 3.71 2.07
N PRO A 13 -7.81 3.11 3.01
CA PRO A 13 -6.69 3.79 3.68
C PRO A 13 -5.74 4.36 2.63
N PRO A 14 -5.19 5.58 2.80
CA PRO A 14 -4.19 6.12 1.89
C PRO A 14 -2.96 5.22 1.84
N LEU A 15 -2.24 5.20 0.72
CA LEU A 15 -0.98 4.47 0.65
C LEU A 15 0.06 5.18 1.52
N ALA A 16 0.75 4.44 2.38
CA ALA A 16 1.86 4.97 3.15
C ALA A 16 2.97 5.47 2.22
N THR A 17 3.70 6.50 2.67
CA THR A 17 4.86 7.03 1.96
C THR A 17 6.14 6.71 2.72
N TYR A 18 7.17 6.34 1.99
CA TYR A 18 8.47 5.97 2.54
C TYR A 18 9.52 7.02 2.20
N ASP A 19 10.21 7.52 3.22
CA ASP A 19 11.25 8.56 3.11
C ASP A 19 12.67 8.00 3.20
N GLY A 20 12.83 6.70 3.43
CA GLY A 20 14.12 6.04 3.55
C GLY A 20 14.70 6.05 4.96
N GLN A 21 13.95 6.52 5.97
CA GLN A 21 14.44 6.62 7.35
C GLN A 21 13.95 5.49 8.27
N THR A 22 12.80 4.88 7.96
CA THR A 22 12.25 3.76 8.73
C THR A 22 12.72 2.42 8.16
N ASP A 23 12.34 1.33 8.82
CA ASP A 23 12.60 0.00 8.30
C ASP A 23 11.92 -0.22 6.93
N PRO A 24 12.65 -0.68 5.89
CA PRO A 24 12.07 -0.93 4.57
C PRO A 24 11.08 -2.10 4.54
N ASP A 25 11.28 -3.13 5.36
CA ASP A 25 10.42 -4.32 5.39
C ASP A 25 9.06 -3.95 6.00
N ASP A 26 9.04 -3.15 7.06
CA ASP A 26 7.82 -2.57 7.64
C ASP A 26 7.00 -1.78 6.59
N HIS A 27 7.67 -1.03 5.71
CA HIS A 27 7.01 -0.30 4.63
C HIS A 27 6.39 -1.26 3.60
N VAL A 28 7.11 -2.31 3.21
CA VAL A 28 6.63 -3.34 2.29
C VAL A 28 5.39 -4.03 2.84
N ASP A 29 5.41 -4.41 4.12
CA ASP A 29 4.28 -5.06 4.80
C ASP A 29 3.06 -4.15 4.85
N ASN A 30 3.25 -2.88 5.19
CA ASN A 30 2.16 -1.89 5.21
C ASN A 30 1.50 -1.75 3.82
N ILE A 31 2.32 -1.61 2.78
CA ILE A 31 1.82 -1.52 1.39
C ILE A 31 1.09 -2.79 0.98
N ASN A 32 1.59 -3.98 1.34
CA ASN A 32 0.93 -5.24 1.04
C ASN A 32 -0.47 -5.31 1.67
N VAL A 33 -0.60 -4.98 2.96
CA VAL A 33 -1.89 -4.98 3.67
C VAL A 33 -2.89 -4.03 3.00
N ILE A 34 -2.47 -2.81 2.63
CA ILE A 34 -3.35 -1.84 1.97
C ILE A 34 -3.77 -2.31 0.57
N LEU A 35 -2.84 -2.89 -0.20
CA LEU A 35 -3.12 -3.36 -1.56
C LEU A 35 -3.96 -4.64 -1.58
N ASP A 36 -3.82 -5.50 -0.56
CA ASP A 36 -4.71 -6.64 -0.33
C ASP A 36 -6.14 -6.18 0.00
N PHE A 37 -6.28 -5.18 0.88
CA PHE A 37 -7.57 -4.56 1.19
C PHE A 37 -8.24 -3.99 -0.07
N ARG A 38 -7.46 -3.33 -0.93
CA ARG A 38 -7.90 -2.79 -2.23
C ARG A 38 -8.07 -3.83 -3.32
N ARG A 39 -7.74 -5.11 -3.06
CA ARG A 39 -7.85 -6.24 -4.00
C ARG A 39 -7.01 -6.06 -5.27
N VAL A 40 -5.83 -5.47 -5.11
CA VAL A 40 -4.89 -5.22 -6.21
C VAL A 40 -4.09 -6.48 -6.52
N SER A 41 -4.03 -6.87 -7.79
CA SER A 41 -3.22 -8.03 -8.24
C SER A 41 -1.72 -7.76 -8.12
N GLY A 42 -0.92 -8.82 -7.92
CA GLY A 42 0.53 -8.69 -7.67
C GLY A 42 1.28 -7.83 -8.69
N ALA A 43 1.00 -8.00 -9.98
CA ALA A 43 1.64 -7.20 -11.05
C ALA A 43 1.34 -5.70 -10.95
N ILE A 44 0.15 -5.34 -10.46
CA ILE A 44 -0.21 -3.92 -10.24
C ILE A 44 0.49 -3.40 -8.98
N ARG A 45 0.73 -4.23 -7.96
CA ARG A 45 1.46 -3.83 -6.73
C ARG A 45 2.85 -3.32 -7.06
N CYS A 46 3.60 -4.06 -7.89
CA CYS A 46 4.95 -3.66 -8.31
C CYS A 46 4.95 -2.32 -9.07
N ARG A 47 3.90 -2.00 -9.82
CA ARG A 47 3.77 -0.71 -10.52
C ARG A 47 3.38 0.44 -9.60
N ILE A 48 2.67 0.17 -8.51
CA ILE A 48 2.27 1.16 -7.51
C ILE A 48 3.43 1.46 -6.55
N PHE A 49 4.27 0.49 -6.23
CA PHE A 49 5.32 0.65 -5.23
C PHE A 49 6.20 1.90 -5.42
N PRO A 50 6.69 2.25 -6.64
CA PRO A 50 7.47 3.47 -6.83
C PRO A 50 6.74 4.76 -6.47
N THR A 51 5.41 4.80 -6.54
CA THR A 51 4.62 6.00 -6.17
C THR A 51 4.56 6.23 -4.66
N THR A 52 5.02 5.27 -3.87
CA THR A 52 5.07 5.35 -2.41
C THR A 52 6.40 5.93 -1.91
N LEU A 53 7.40 6.04 -2.78
CA LEU A 53 8.75 6.50 -2.43
C LEU A 53 8.84 8.03 -2.51
N ARG A 54 9.41 8.67 -1.49
CA ARG A 54 9.78 10.09 -1.52
C ARG A 54 11.17 10.26 -2.12
N ARG A 55 11.53 11.50 -2.51
CA ARG A 55 12.82 11.84 -3.14
C ARG A 55 14.05 11.27 -2.42
N GLY A 56 14.04 11.20 -1.08
CA GLY A 56 15.15 10.63 -0.29
C GLY A 56 15.25 9.10 -0.33
N ALA A 57 14.18 8.40 -0.72
CA ALA A 57 14.12 6.95 -0.86
C ALA A 57 14.27 6.48 -2.32
N MET A 58 14.19 7.40 -3.30
CA MET A 58 14.46 7.09 -4.69
C MET A 58 15.99 7.08 -4.91
N ALA A 59 16.53 5.91 -5.23
CA ALA A 59 17.94 5.71 -5.59
C ALA A 59 18.25 6.22 -7.00
#